data_AF-A0A3N5P651-F1
#
_entry.id   AF-A0A3N5P651-F1
#
_cell.length_a   1.000
_cell.length_b   1.000
_cell.length_c   1.000
_cell.angle_alpha   90.00
_cell.angle_beta   90.00
_cell.angle_gamma   90.00
#
_symmetry.space_group_name_H-M   'P 1'
#
loop_
_entity.id
_entity.type
_entity.pdbx_description
1 polymer ?
#
loop_
_entity_poly.entity_id
_entity_poly.type
_entity_poly.pdbx_seq_one_letter_code
_entity_poly.pdbx_strand_id
1 'polypeptide(L)'
;MARRCTSRSGICLRSSAGPASPRSVCRRTKVGQTGWWDRMRNDICCFNTETRRHEGTTHFSVGCARSLRGDASSSPAAKRPASRGHTGANTRPANSISVLDCAPVCPRETPSARARRVARTSVLRSALLLFVLAFATVANAQPPKPTAPLKIGVTLHPYYSWTANVVGNLPGYEVRALLPGDIDAGDYQPRPQDIKRLADLDVLIVNGIGHDDFIFPMLKSSGNTRATILRVNAETPMIRASRGDGVNSHTFISFSNAIQQTYAIQRALARLRPQDASALQQNAAEYARRLRTIKAKAASQLADAAITRVVTVHDGYGYLLQEFGLEVAGVVQPSHGLTPSAAELRDMVALLKREKITVVFSEETFPEPLLKVLRDEAGVTVYIISHIASGPFTADKFEREMQENAGTMIRALVN
;
A
#
# COMPACT_ATOMS: atom_id res chain seq x y z
N MET A 1 67.25 1.39 18.32
CA MET A 1 67.63 0.06 17.79
C MET A 1 66.42 -0.45 17.01
N ALA A 2 66.46 -0.60 15.69
CA ALA A 2 67.10 -1.68 14.89
C ALA A 2 66.24 -2.97 14.91
N ARG A 3 65.79 -3.56 13.78
CA ARG A 3 65.96 -3.28 12.33
C ARG A 3 64.71 -3.74 11.53
N ARG A 4 64.55 -3.23 10.29
CA ARG A 4 63.69 -3.85 9.25
C ARG A 4 64.37 -5.09 8.65
N CYS A 5 63.60 -5.97 8.00
CA CYS A 5 64.08 -6.67 6.79
C CYS A 5 62.93 -6.98 5.82
N THR A 6 63.20 -6.97 4.51
CA THR A 6 62.20 -7.04 3.41
C THR A 6 62.79 -7.72 2.17
N SER A 7 62.13 -8.73 1.60
CA SER A 7 62.42 -9.30 0.26
C SER A 7 61.51 -10.52 -0.03
N ARG A 8 61.14 -10.86 -1.27
CA ARG A 8 61.20 -10.16 -2.56
C ARG A 8 60.15 -10.73 -3.53
N SER A 9 59.96 -10.06 -4.66
CA SER A 9 59.03 -10.39 -5.75
C SER A 9 59.51 -11.53 -6.68
N GLY A 10 58.57 -12.12 -7.42
CA GLY A 10 58.79 -12.96 -8.61
C GLY A 10 57.51 -13.02 -9.46
N ILE A 11 57.60 -12.72 -10.77
CA ILE A 11 56.47 -12.58 -11.71
C ILE A 11 56.85 -13.23 -13.07
N CYS A 12 55.83 -13.62 -13.86
CA CYS A 12 55.80 -14.18 -15.25
C CYS A 12 55.37 -15.66 -15.30
N LEU A 13 54.34 -16.09 -16.07
CA LEU A 13 54.08 -15.98 -17.54
C LEU A 13 55.09 -16.83 -18.35
N ARG A 14 54.77 -17.71 -19.31
CA ARG A 14 53.55 -18.18 -20.05
C ARG A 14 53.83 -19.63 -20.54
N SER A 15 52.93 -20.50 -21.02
CA SER A 15 51.43 -20.60 -21.08
C SER A 15 51.06 -22.12 -21.09
N SER A 16 50.24 -22.81 -21.92
CA SER A 16 49.36 -22.54 -23.09
C SER A 16 48.46 -23.78 -23.40
N ALA A 17 47.36 -23.59 -24.14
CA ALA A 17 46.49 -24.59 -24.81
C ALA A 17 45.63 -25.59 -23.96
N GLY A 18 44.41 -25.85 -24.44
CA GLY A 18 43.51 -26.96 -24.07
C GLY A 18 43.15 -27.76 -25.34
N PRO A 19 41.89 -28.24 -25.56
CA PRO A 19 40.75 -28.37 -24.65
C PRO A 19 40.13 -29.80 -24.62
N ALA A 20 39.35 -30.16 -23.58
CA ALA A 20 38.49 -31.36 -23.64
C ALA A 20 37.33 -31.34 -22.63
N SER A 21 36.12 -31.68 -23.10
CA SER A 21 34.96 -32.13 -22.31
C SER A 21 33.99 -32.87 -23.25
N PRO A 22 32.92 -33.54 -22.77
CA PRO A 22 32.62 -33.96 -21.39
C PRO A 22 32.48 -35.49 -21.26
N ARG A 23 32.48 -36.03 -20.04
CA ARG A 23 31.84 -37.33 -19.74
C ARG A 23 31.09 -37.30 -18.41
N SER A 24 29.87 -37.82 -18.44
CA SER A 24 28.98 -37.98 -17.30
C SER A 24 29.26 -39.29 -16.56
N VAL A 25 29.26 -39.26 -15.22
CA VAL A 25 29.21 -40.46 -14.37
C VAL A 25 28.24 -40.21 -13.22
N CYS A 26 27.08 -40.84 -13.26
CA CYS A 26 26.15 -40.87 -12.14
C CYS A 26 26.54 -41.97 -11.15
N ARG A 27 26.66 -41.65 -9.86
CA ARG A 27 26.49 -42.64 -8.76
C ARG A 27 25.68 -42.07 -7.60
N ARG A 28 24.54 -42.72 -7.32
CA ARG A 28 23.93 -42.80 -5.98
C ARG A 28 24.74 -43.86 -5.16
N THR A 29 24.57 -44.09 -3.85
CA THR A 29 23.50 -43.74 -2.90
C THR A 29 24.01 -43.86 -1.45
N LYS A 30 23.44 -43.07 -0.52
CA LYS A 30 23.18 -43.28 0.95
C LYS A 30 23.31 -41.92 1.66
N VAL A 31 22.32 -41.30 2.31
CA VAL A 31 21.04 -41.70 2.96
C VAL A 31 21.18 -42.27 4.38
N GLY A 32 21.13 -41.36 5.37
CA GLY A 32 20.21 -41.37 6.52
C GLY A 32 19.47 -40.01 6.52
N GLN A 33 18.19 -39.82 6.89
CA GLN A 33 17.48 -40.22 8.12
C GLN A 33 18.08 -39.56 9.38
N THR A 34 17.37 -38.73 10.18
CA THR A 34 15.97 -38.22 10.20
C THR A 34 15.93 -36.82 10.85
N GLY A 35 14.92 -35.94 10.74
CA GLY A 35 13.63 -35.96 10.00
C GLY A 35 12.59 -35.01 10.65
N TRP A 36 11.44 -34.76 9.97
CA TRP A 36 10.26 -33.98 10.42
C TRP A 36 10.48 -32.44 10.57
N TRP A 37 9.53 -31.54 10.26
CA TRP A 37 8.15 -31.67 9.76
C TRP A 37 7.96 -31.07 8.35
N ASP A 38 6.82 -31.35 7.72
CA ASP A 38 6.51 -31.04 6.31
C ASP A 38 5.03 -30.60 6.15
N ARG A 39 4.67 -30.09 4.95
CA ARG A 39 3.40 -29.52 4.45
C ARG A 39 3.24 -28.00 4.72
N MET A 40 2.66 -27.21 3.81
CA MET A 40 2.01 -27.56 2.53
C MET A 40 2.68 -26.90 1.31
N ARG A 41 2.89 -27.70 0.26
CA ARG A 41 2.79 -27.28 -1.14
C ARG A 41 2.11 -28.42 -1.90
N ASN A 42 1.29 -28.08 -2.89
CA ASN A 42 0.70 -29.01 -3.83
C ASN A 42 0.79 -28.35 -5.22
N ASP A 43 1.35 -29.08 -6.18
CA ASP A 43 1.55 -28.58 -7.55
C ASP A 43 0.28 -28.74 -8.42
N ILE A 44 0.46 -28.67 -9.75
CA ILE A 44 -0.51 -28.77 -10.87
C ILE A 44 -0.89 -27.39 -11.44
N CYS A 45 -0.63 -27.08 -12.72
CA CYS A 45 0.23 -27.73 -13.71
C CYS A 45 0.64 -26.71 -14.79
N CYS A 46 1.85 -26.81 -15.32
CA CYS A 46 2.20 -26.16 -16.59
C CYS A 46 1.89 -27.11 -17.74
N PHE A 47 1.22 -26.62 -18.79
CA PHE A 47 1.17 -27.29 -20.09
C PHE A 47 1.56 -26.29 -21.17
N ASN A 48 2.37 -26.76 -22.11
CA ASN A 48 2.83 -26.00 -23.27
C ASN A 48 2.28 -26.66 -24.53
N THR A 49 1.69 -25.89 -25.44
CA THR A 49 1.16 -26.39 -26.72
C THR A 49 1.41 -25.36 -27.81
N GLU A 50 2.05 -25.80 -28.89
CA GLU A 50 2.50 -24.96 -30.00
C GLU A 50 1.35 -24.47 -30.91
N THR A 51 1.68 -23.48 -31.73
CA THR A 51 0.81 -22.89 -32.75
C THR A 51 0.35 -23.87 -33.82
N ARG A 52 -0.93 -23.79 -34.20
CA ARG A 52 -1.37 -24.01 -35.59
C ARG A 52 -2.34 -22.91 -36.02
N ARG A 53 -2.16 -22.39 -37.23
CA ARG A 53 -3.20 -21.65 -37.97
C ARG A 53 -4.17 -22.64 -38.61
N HIS A 54 -5.43 -22.23 -38.76
CA HIS A 54 -6.21 -22.47 -39.98
C HIS A 54 -7.28 -21.39 -40.13
N GLU A 55 -7.69 -21.13 -41.37
CA GLU A 55 -8.73 -20.14 -41.70
C GLU A 55 -10.15 -20.72 -41.56
N GLY A 56 -11.16 -19.85 -41.46
CA GLY A 56 -12.57 -20.27 -41.49
C GLY A 56 -13.54 -19.25 -40.91
N THR A 57 -14.10 -18.37 -41.76
CA THR A 57 -15.17 -17.43 -41.38
C THR A 57 -16.55 -18.10 -41.37
N THR A 58 -17.38 -17.80 -40.37
CA THR A 58 -18.85 -17.68 -40.55
C THR A 58 -19.49 -16.89 -39.40
N HIS A 59 -20.57 -16.16 -39.69
CA HIS A 59 -21.35 -15.41 -38.68
C HIS A 59 -22.30 -16.30 -37.88
N PHE A 60 -22.70 -15.88 -36.68
CA PHE A 60 -24.12 -15.79 -36.30
C PHE A 60 -24.35 -14.70 -35.23
N SER A 61 -25.62 -14.45 -34.90
CA SER A 61 -26.13 -13.11 -34.55
C SER A 61 -26.46 -12.87 -33.06
N VAL A 62 -26.71 -11.58 -32.75
CA VAL A 62 -27.15 -11.03 -31.47
C VAL A 62 -28.42 -11.70 -30.92
N GLY A 63 -28.48 -11.91 -29.60
CA GLY A 63 -29.67 -12.34 -28.87
C GLY A 63 -29.76 -11.73 -27.47
N CYS A 64 -30.27 -10.50 -27.35
CA CYS A 64 -30.52 -9.85 -26.06
C CYS A 64 -32.00 -9.97 -25.69
N ALA A 65 -32.31 -10.57 -24.53
CA ALA A 65 -33.68 -10.78 -24.06
C ALA A 65 -33.88 -10.23 -22.64
N ARG A 66 -34.82 -9.28 -22.50
CA ARG A 66 -35.19 -8.61 -21.25
C ARG A 66 -36.69 -8.76 -21.06
N SER A 67 -37.13 -9.32 -19.93
CA SER A 67 -38.55 -9.40 -19.56
C SER A 67 -38.75 -9.00 -18.09
N LEU A 68 -39.98 -8.67 -17.71
CA LEU A 68 -40.33 -7.94 -16.50
C LEU A 68 -41.58 -8.49 -15.80
N ARG A 69 -41.65 -8.25 -14.48
CA ARG A 69 -42.77 -8.51 -13.55
C ARG A 69 -42.96 -10.01 -13.19
N GLY A 70 -43.46 -10.34 -12.00
CA GLY A 70 -43.89 -9.46 -10.90
C GLY A 70 -43.98 -10.17 -9.55
N ASP A 71 -44.28 -9.40 -8.51
CA ASP A 71 -44.18 -9.81 -7.11
C ASP A 71 -45.34 -10.71 -6.63
N ALA A 72 -45.03 -11.69 -5.79
CA ALA A 72 -45.89 -12.16 -4.70
C ALA A 72 -45.05 -12.92 -3.65
N SER A 73 -45.28 -12.66 -2.36
CA SER A 73 -44.55 -13.30 -1.26
C SER A 73 -45.42 -14.27 -0.47
N SER A 74 -44.88 -15.47 -0.17
CA SER A 74 -45.17 -16.25 1.05
C SER A 74 -44.38 -17.57 1.09
N SER A 75 -44.26 -18.13 2.29
CA SER A 75 -43.57 -19.38 2.64
C SER A 75 -44.12 -19.86 4.01
N PRO A 76 -43.79 -21.06 4.54
CA PRO A 76 -42.99 -22.16 3.98
C PRO A 76 -43.64 -23.58 4.16
N ALA A 77 -42.92 -24.64 3.72
CA ALA A 77 -42.82 -25.99 4.34
C ALA A 77 -44.09 -26.86 4.65
N ALA A 78 -44.06 -28.21 4.60
CA ALA A 78 -43.13 -29.20 4.03
C ALA A 78 -43.77 -30.63 3.99
N LYS A 79 -43.15 -31.53 3.20
CA LYS A 79 -43.06 -33.02 3.30
C LYS A 79 -44.17 -33.79 4.06
N ARG A 80 -45.04 -34.57 3.37
CA ARG A 80 -44.88 -35.99 2.89
C ARG A 80 -45.46 -37.05 3.88
N PRO A 81 -45.72 -38.33 3.48
CA PRO A 81 -47.08 -38.91 3.65
C PRO A 81 -47.18 -40.12 4.60
N ALA A 82 -48.37 -40.76 4.64
CA ALA A 82 -48.77 -41.78 5.62
C ALA A 82 -49.10 -43.18 5.05
N SER A 83 -48.94 -44.22 5.89
CA SER A 83 -49.65 -45.52 5.89
C SER A 83 -49.30 -46.24 7.22
N ARG A 84 -50.24 -46.60 8.10
CA ARG A 84 -51.33 -47.63 8.11
C ARG A 84 -50.85 -49.06 8.50
N GLY A 85 -51.49 -49.63 9.53
CA GLY A 85 -51.30 -51.01 10.03
C GLY A 85 -52.33 -51.37 11.13
N HIS A 86 -52.78 -52.63 11.19
CA HIS A 86 -54.03 -53.09 11.84
C HIS A 86 -53.91 -54.58 12.27
N THR A 87 -54.64 -55.19 13.24
CA THR A 87 -55.61 -54.74 14.28
C THR A 87 -55.87 -55.90 15.28
N GLY A 88 -56.22 -55.61 16.54
CA GLY A 88 -56.83 -56.57 17.50
C GLY A 88 -56.05 -56.77 18.82
N ALA A 89 -56.65 -57.25 19.93
CA ALA A 89 -58.06 -57.54 20.22
C ALA A 89 -58.38 -57.61 21.74
N ASN A 90 -59.67 -57.48 22.10
CA ASN A 90 -60.37 -57.88 23.35
C ASN A 90 -59.72 -57.75 24.74
N THR A 91 -60.34 -56.97 25.65
CA THR A 91 -61.14 -57.49 26.81
C THR A 91 -61.93 -56.35 27.53
N ARG A 92 -62.70 -56.68 28.59
CA ARG A 92 -63.77 -55.90 29.29
C ARG A 92 -63.75 -56.24 30.81
N PRO A 93 -64.53 -55.62 31.73
CA PRO A 93 -65.18 -54.28 31.74
C PRO A 93 -65.09 -53.53 33.13
N ALA A 94 -65.82 -52.41 33.28
CA ALA A 94 -66.29 -51.76 34.54
C ALA A 94 -65.24 -51.14 35.51
N ASN A 95 -65.45 -50.04 36.24
CA ASN A 95 -66.54 -49.04 36.40
C ASN A 95 -65.91 -47.61 36.23
N SER A 96 -66.60 -46.45 36.22
CA SER A 96 -67.90 -46.02 36.77
C SER A 96 -68.60 -44.94 35.91
N ILE A 97 -69.82 -44.53 36.30
CA ILE A 97 -70.69 -43.56 35.59
C ILE A 97 -70.75 -42.21 36.36
N SER A 98 -71.27 -41.16 35.71
CA SER A 98 -71.82 -39.90 36.27
C SER A 98 -70.86 -38.70 36.37
N VAL A 99 -71.29 -37.45 36.13
CA VAL A 99 -72.52 -36.91 35.48
C VAL A 99 -72.17 -35.50 34.91
N LEU A 100 -72.93 -34.98 33.95
CA LEU A 100 -72.84 -33.56 33.53
C LEU A 100 -73.73 -32.69 34.43
N ASP A 101 -73.18 -31.59 34.96
CA ASP A 101 -73.95 -30.51 35.57
C ASP A 101 -73.70 -29.17 34.86
N CYS A 102 -74.78 -28.44 34.60
CA CYS A 102 -74.76 -27.07 34.09
C CYS A 102 -75.07 -26.09 35.23
N ALA A 103 -74.22 -25.09 35.44
CA ALA A 103 -74.42 -24.01 36.42
C ALA A 103 -74.44 -22.63 35.73
N PRO A 104 -75.21 -21.65 36.25
CA PRO A 104 -75.61 -20.46 35.50
C PRO A 104 -74.60 -19.30 35.50
N VAL A 105 -74.78 -18.38 34.56
CA VAL A 105 -74.06 -17.09 34.49
C VAL A 105 -74.71 -16.08 35.44
N CYS A 106 -73.93 -15.55 36.39
CA CYS A 106 -74.29 -14.37 37.18
C CYS A 106 -73.58 -13.10 36.65
N PRO A 107 -74.18 -11.90 36.84
CA PRO A 107 -73.65 -10.65 36.28
C PRO A 107 -72.42 -10.13 37.03
N ARG A 108 -71.60 -9.31 36.34
CA ARG A 108 -70.43 -8.64 36.93
C ARG A 108 -70.85 -7.43 37.77
N GLU A 109 -70.46 -7.40 39.03
CA GLU A 109 -70.42 -6.16 39.81
C GLU A 109 -69.30 -5.23 39.31
N THR A 110 -69.52 -3.91 39.40
CA THR A 110 -68.54 -2.88 39.03
C THR A 110 -67.95 -2.21 40.28
N PRO A 111 -66.64 -2.29 40.54
CA PRO A 111 -66.01 -1.58 41.64
C PRO A 111 -66.17 -0.06 41.51
N SER A 112 -66.69 0.59 42.55
CA SER A 112 -67.11 2.00 42.49
C SER A 112 -65.96 2.98 42.24
N ALA A 113 -66.27 4.11 41.61
CA ALA A 113 -65.28 5.06 41.07
C ALA A 113 -64.50 5.89 42.13
N ARG A 114 -64.55 5.55 43.43
CA ARG A 114 -64.06 6.40 44.52
C ARG A 114 -62.59 6.20 44.93
N ALA A 115 -61.90 5.18 44.41
CA ALA A 115 -60.52 4.83 44.78
C ALA A 115 -59.40 5.35 43.82
N ARG A 116 -59.72 6.19 42.82
CA ARG A 116 -58.78 6.59 41.74
C ARG A 116 -58.18 8.01 41.83
N ARG A 117 -58.19 8.68 42.99
CA ARG A 117 -57.74 10.09 43.14
C ARG A 117 -56.44 10.35 43.91
N VAL A 118 -55.78 9.34 44.51
CA VAL A 118 -54.52 9.54 45.26
C VAL A 118 -53.28 9.04 44.50
N ALA A 119 -53.39 7.94 43.74
CA ALA A 119 -52.24 7.27 43.09
C ALA A 119 -51.80 7.86 41.73
N ARG A 120 -52.23 9.08 41.35
CA ARG A 120 -51.87 9.70 40.06
C ARG A 120 -50.89 10.87 40.14
N THR A 121 -50.68 11.45 41.32
CA THR A 121 -49.76 12.59 41.52
C THR A 121 -48.32 12.16 41.89
N SER A 122 -48.15 10.96 42.44
CA SER A 122 -46.85 10.38 42.80
C SER A 122 -46.03 9.95 41.57
N VAL A 123 -46.65 9.21 40.66
CA VAL A 123 -45.96 8.61 39.49
C VAL A 123 -45.36 9.68 38.56
N LEU A 124 -46.09 10.78 38.28
CA LEU A 124 -45.56 11.87 37.45
C LEU A 124 -44.37 12.58 38.11
N ARG A 125 -44.36 12.75 39.44
CA ARG A 125 -43.22 13.35 40.16
C ARG A 125 -41.97 12.48 40.05
N SER A 126 -42.10 11.16 40.20
CA SER A 126 -40.98 10.23 40.05
C SER A 126 -40.42 10.19 38.62
N ALA A 127 -41.29 10.19 37.60
CA ALA A 127 -40.88 10.22 36.21
C ALA A 127 -40.16 11.54 35.84
N LEU A 128 -40.66 12.67 36.35
CA LEU A 128 -40.03 13.97 36.13
C LEU A 128 -38.65 14.07 36.82
N LEU A 129 -38.50 13.52 38.03
CA LEU A 129 -37.21 13.44 38.72
C LEU A 129 -36.17 12.65 37.90
N LEU A 130 -36.55 11.48 37.38
CA LEU A 130 -35.66 10.66 36.55
C LEU A 130 -35.28 11.36 35.25
N PHE A 131 -36.21 12.08 34.62
CA PHE A 131 -35.94 12.83 33.39
C PHE A 131 -34.98 14.02 33.64
N VAL A 132 -35.19 14.76 34.74
CA VAL A 132 -34.29 15.84 35.16
C VAL A 132 -32.90 15.32 35.54
N LEU A 133 -32.80 14.18 36.22
CA LEU A 133 -31.51 13.58 36.58
C LEU A 133 -30.73 13.11 35.34
N ALA A 134 -31.41 12.51 34.37
CA ALA A 134 -30.82 12.15 33.08
C ALA A 134 -30.33 13.40 32.30
N PHE A 135 -31.13 14.47 32.25
CA PHE A 135 -30.73 15.73 31.61
C PHE A 135 -29.51 16.37 32.30
N ALA A 136 -29.46 16.34 33.64
CA ALA A 136 -28.33 16.84 34.42
C ALA A 136 -27.02 16.09 34.11
N THR A 137 -27.09 14.76 33.89
CA THR A 137 -25.89 13.98 33.50
C THR A 137 -25.37 14.31 32.10
N VAL A 138 -26.21 14.80 31.18
CA VAL A 138 -25.77 15.24 29.84
C VAL A 138 -25.24 16.67 29.86
N ALA A 139 -25.87 17.56 30.64
CA ALA A 139 -25.46 18.97 30.76
C ALA A 139 -24.03 19.16 31.32
N ASN A 140 -23.52 18.18 32.07
CA ASN A 140 -22.19 18.22 32.68
C ASN A 140 -21.10 17.49 31.88
N ALA A 141 -21.38 17.13 30.62
CA ALA A 141 -20.39 16.63 29.67
C ALA A 141 -19.45 17.78 29.23
N GLN A 142 -18.38 17.99 30.00
CA GLN A 142 -17.27 18.88 29.62
C GLN A 142 -16.84 18.55 28.17
N PRO A 143 -16.70 19.52 27.25
CA PRO A 143 -16.13 19.24 25.94
C PRO A 143 -14.74 18.59 26.13
N PRO A 144 -14.41 17.54 25.37
CA PRO A 144 -13.15 16.82 25.56
C PRO A 144 -11.99 17.81 25.47
N LYS A 145 -11.14 17.85 26.51
CA LYS A 145 -9.99 18.77 26.57
C LYS A 145 -9.21 18.67 25.26
N PRO A 146 -8.92 19.78 24.56
CA PRO A 146 -8.22 19.74 23.28
C PRO A 146 -6.94 18.91 23.37
N THR A 147 -6.95 17.73 22.73
CA THR A 147 -5.83 16.81 22.75
C THR A 147 -4.64 17.49 22.09
N ALA A 148 -3.52 17.60 22.81
CA ALA A 148 -2.30 18.17 22.26
C ALA A 148 -1.94 17.45 20.94
N PRO A 149 -1.62 18.20 19.86
CA PRO A 149 -1.50 17.62 18.54
C PRO A 149 -0.37 16.60 18.47
N LEU A 150 -0.61 15.48 17.78
CA LEU A 150 0.40 14.46 17.52
C LEU A 150 1.37 15.02 16.49
N LYS A 151 2.63 15.20 16.89
CA LYS A 151 3.65 15.84 16.04
C LYS A 151 4.35 14.81 15.18
N ILE A 152 4.10 14.88 13.88
CA ILE A 152 4.58 13.91 12.89
C ILE A 152 5.61 14.60 11.98
N GLY A 153 6.89 14.28 12.20
CA GLY A 153 7.96 14.70 11.31
C GLY A 153 8.02 13.80 10.08
N VAL A 154 8.21 14.39 8.90
CA VAL A 154 8.41 13.67 7.63
C VAL A 154 9.67 14.18 6.92
N THR A 155 10.38 13.28 6.26
CA THR A 155 11.68 13.54 5.62
C THR A 155 11.56 13.95 4.15
N LEU A 156 10.72 13.27 3.36
CA LEU A 156 10.53 13.51 1.91
C LEU A 156 9.12 14.07 1.59
N HIS A 157 8.96 14.76 0.47
CA HIS A 157 7.66 15.34 0.05
C HIS A 157 6.56 14.29 -0.21
N PRO A 158 6.81 13.12 -0.81
CA PRO A 158 5.81 12.05 -0.90
C PRO A 158 5.28 11.65 0.48
N TYR A 159 6.15 11.52 1.48
CA TYR A 159 5.74 11.18 2.85
C TYR A 159 4.92 12.31 3.50
N TYR A 160 5.19 13.58 3.17
CA TYR A 160 4.30 14.68 3.52
C TYR A 160 2.93 14.56 2.85
N SER A 161 2.87 14.39 1.52
CA SER A 161 1.61 14.29 0.78
C SER A 161 0.74 13.13 1.28
N TRP A 162 1.31 11.95 1.49
CA TRP A 162 0.56 10.79 1.97
C TRP A 162 0.11 10.98 3.42
N THR A 163 0.99 11.46 4.32
CA THR A 163 0.62 11.70 5.74
C THR A 163 -0.46 12.76 5.85
N ALA A 164 -0.35 13.86 5.11
CA ALA A 164 -1.35 14.92 5.04
C ALA A 164 -2.71 14.40 4.56
N ASN A 165 -2.74 13.54 3.53
CA ASN A 165 -3.98 12.91 3.08
C ASN A 165 -4.54 11.90 4.09
N VAL A 166 -3.70 11.14 4.80
CA VAL A 166 -4.14 10.17 5.82
C VAL A 166 -4.77 10.87 7.03
N VAL A 167 -4.18 11.95 7.54
CA VAL A 167 -4.80 12.73 8.63
C VAL A 167 -5.96 13.59 8.14
N GLY A 168 -5.89 14.11 6.91
CA GLY A 168 -6.91 14.95 6.31
C GLY A 168 -7.24 16.15 7.21
N ASN A 169 -8.53 16.40 7.40
CA ASN A 169 -9.04 17.49 8.24
C ASN A 169 -9.23 17.09 9.73
N LEU A 170 -8.60 15.99 10.20
CA LEU A 170 -8.74 15.56 11.60
C LEU A 170 -8.01 16.53 12.55
N PRO A 171 -8.66 16.99 13.64
CA PRO A 171 -8.01 17.82 14.64
C PRO A 171 -7.00 17.00 15.46
N GLY A 172 -5.99 17.66 16.03
CA GLY A 172 -5.01 17.00 16.91
C GLY A 172 -3.87 16.28 16.17
N TYR A 173 -3.57 16.69 14.95
CA TYR A 173 -2.41 16.26 14.14
C TYR A 173 -1.61 17.47 13.67
N GLU A 174 -0.28 17.36 13.68
CA GLU A 174 0.64 18.39 13.16
C GLU A 174 1.70 17.72 12.29
N VAL A 175 1.54 17.80 10.96
CA VAL A 175 2.49 17.22 9.99
C VAL A 175 3.57 18.24 9.65
N ARG A 176 4.83 17.90 9.89
CA ARG A 176 5.98 18.80 9.74
C ARG A 176 7.00 18.24 8.75
N ALA A 177 7.23 18.96 7.66
CA ALA A 177 8.44 18.77 6.88
C ALA A 177 9.67 19.11 7.72
N LEU A 178 10.67 18.23 7.73
CA LEU A 178 11.91 18.45 8.49
C LEU A 178 13.00 19.12 7.66
N LEU A 179 12.97 18.92 6.34
CA LEU A 179 13.88 19.52 5.37
C LEU A 179 13.37 20.86 4.80
N PRO A 180 14.23 21.67 4.16
CA PRO A 180 13.83 22.66 3.17
C PRO A 180 13.03 22.01 2.03
N GLY A 181 12.16 22.78 1.36
CA GLY A 181 11.41 22.27 0.21
C GLY A 181 12.26 22.02 -1.03
N ASP A 182 13.37 22.74 -1.18
CA ASP A 182 14.10 22.88 -2.44
C ASP A 182 15.36 22.00 -2.53
N ILE A 183 15.44 20.94 -1.73
CA ILE A 183 16.59 20.03 -1.64
C ILE A 183 16.08 18.59 -1.47
N ASP A 184 16.57 17.67 -2.30
CA ASP A 184 16.30 16.23 -2.18
C ASP A 184 16.91 15.67 -0.88
N ALA A 185 16.25 14.67 -0.28
CA ALA A 185 16.69 14.08 0.98
C ALA A 185 18.03 13.32 0.84
N GLY A 186 18.31 12.70 -0.31
CA GLY A 186 19.57 12.03 -0.59
C GLY A 186 20.79 12.98 -0.64
N ASP A 187 20.58 14.22 -1.09
CA ASP A 187 21.62 15.25 -1.20
C ASP A 187 21.72 16.16 0.04
N TYR A 188 20.75 16.09 0.97
CA TYR A 188 20.63 17.02 2.09
C TYR A 188 21.74 16.84 3.15
N GLN A 189 22.40 17.95 3.49
CA GLN A 189 23.39 18.01 4.57
C GLN A 189 22.78 18.55 5.89
N PRO A 190 22.83 17.78 6.99
CA PRO A 190 22.31 18.20 8.30
C PRO A 190 22.85 19.54 8.83
N ARG A 191 21.95 20.44 9.21
CA ARG A 191 22.30 21.73 9.84
C ARG A 191 21.76 21.82 11.29
N PRO A 192 22.47 22.45 12.24
CA PRO A 192 22.03 22.53 13.65
C PRO A 192 20.65 23.16 13.87
N GLN A 193 20.21 24.03 12.97
CA GLN A 193 18.87 24.64 13.01
C GLN A 193 17.74 23.64 12.72
N ASP A 194 18.00 22.66 11.83
CA ASP A 194 17.00 21.68 11.42
C ASP A 194 16.90 20.55 12.47
N ILE A 195 18.01 20.20 13.14
CA ILE A 195 18.04 19.27 14.29
C ILE A 195 17.03 19.66 15.37
N LYS A 196 16.85 20.97 15.62
CA LYS A 196 15.88 21.48 16.60
C LYS A 196 14.43 21.10 16.28
N ARG A 197 14.07 20.90 15.00
CA ARG A 197 12.71 20.46 14.59
C ARG A 197 12.39 19.03 15.03
N LEU A 198 13.39 18.22 15.39
CA LEU A 198 13.20 16.85 15.88
C LEU A 198 13.01 16.77 17.40
N ALA A 199 13.20 17.85 18.16
CA ALA A 199 13.24 17.81 19.62
C ALA A 199 11.89 17.47 20.29
N ASP A 200 10.77 17.91 19.70
CA ASP A 200 9.42 17.77 20.27
C ASP A 200 8.49 16.85 19.45
N LEU A 201 9.00 16.12 18.46
CA LEU A 201 8.23 15.14 17.67
C LEU A 201 7.76 13.95 18.51
N ASP A 202 6.58 13.44 18.20
CA ASP A 202 6.05 12.18 18.74
C ASP A 202 6.20 11.02 17.73
N VAL A 203 6.21 11.33 16.44
CA VAL A 203 6.41 10.38 15.33
C VAL A 203 7.44 10.95 14.35
N LEU A 204 8.31 10.08 13.84
CA LEU A 204 9.24 10.38 12.75
C LEU A 204 9.05 9.36 11.62
N ILE A 205 8.50 9.80 10.49
CA ILE A 205 8.26 8.96 9.31
C ILE A 205 9.48 9.03 8.40
N VAL A 206 10.06 7.87 8.07
CA VAL A 206 11.33 7.74 7.33
C VAL A 206 11.24 6.72 6.21
N ASN A 207 12.04 6.94 5.17
CA ASN A 207 12.37 5.97 4.13
C ASN A 207 13.08 4.78 4.77
N GLY A 208 14.13 5.06 5.54
CA GLY A 208 14.83 4.08 6.38
C GLY A 208 15.44 2.90 5.63
N ILE A 209 15.71 3.05 4.33
CA ILE A 209 16.47 2.12 3.48
C ILE A 209 17.57 2.86 2.69
N GLY A 210 18.15 3.91 3.29
CA GLY A 210 19.29 4.67 2.74
C GLY A 210 18.97 6.12 2.37
N HIS A 211 17.78 6.43 1.84
CA HIS A 211 17.49 7.74 1.25
C HIS A 211 17.37 8.89 2.28
N ASP A 212 17.17 8.58 3.56
CA ASP A 212 17.10 9.59 4.64
C ASP A 212 17.91 9.21 5.88
N ASP A 213 18.95 8.37 5.75
CA ASP A 213 19.72 7.85 6.88
C ASP A 213 20.42 8.95 7.71
N PHE A 214 20.63 10.14 7.15
CA PHE A 214 21.09 11.34 7.86
C PHE A 214 20.17 11.74 9.03
N ILE A 215 18.89 11.33 9.01
CA ILE A 215 17.89 11.71 10.02
C ILE A 215 18.15 11.03 11.37
N PHE A 216 18.79 9.86 11.39
CA PHE A 216 19.08 9.11 12.61
C PHE A 216 20.12 9.82 13.52
N PRO A 217 21.29 10.29 13.03
CA PRO A 217 22.19 11.12 13.83
C PRO A 217 21.60 12.50 14.16
N MET A 218 20.70 13.06 13.33
CA MET A 218 19.96 14.28 13.69
C MET A 218 19.03 14.05 14.88
N LEU A 219 18.22 12.97 14.88
CA LEU A 219 17.32 12.63 15.98
C LEU A 219 18.11 12.33 17.28
N LYS A 220 19.22 11.62 17.18
CA LYS A 220 20.12 11.40 18.34
C LYS A 220 20.66 12.73 18.88
N SER A 221 21.01 13.67 17.99
CA SER A 221 21.54 15.00 18.35
C SER A 221 20.48 15.98 18.86
N SER A 222 19.19 15.76 18.59
CA SER A 222 18.10 16.59 19.14
C SER A 222 17.75 16.21 20.59
N GLY A 223 18.26 15.08 21.08
CA GLY A 223 17.94 14.54 22.41
C GLY A 223 16.57 13.87 22.51
N ASN A 224 15.80 13.78 21.42
CA ASN A 224 14.46 13.20 21.46
C ASN A 224 14.50 11.66 21.44
N THR A 225 14.41 11.07 22.64
CA THR A 225 14.31 9.63 22.88
C THR A 225 12.86 9.10 22.87
N ARG A 226 11.85 9.96 22.66
CA ARG A 226 10.42 9.60 22.70
C ARG A 226 9.80 9.37 21.33
N ALA A 227 10.38 9.93 20.26
CA ALA A 227 9.80 9.85 18.92
C ALA A 227 9.71 8.41 18.42
N THR A 228 8.51 8.00 17.98
CA THR A 228 8.29 6.70 17.34
C THR A 228 8.77 6.77 15.89
N ILE A 229 9.84 6.05 15.56
CA ILE A 229 10.37 5.96 14.20
C ILE A 229 9.51 4.98 13.38
N LEU A 230 8.87 5.47 12.32
CA LEU A 230 8.13 4.67 11.35
C LEU A 230 8.94 4.51 10.06
N ARG A 231 9.55 3.34 9.87
CA ARG A 231 10.14 2.94 8.58
C ARG A 231 9.03 2.46 7.65
N VAL A 232 8.57 3.30 6.71
CA VAL A 232 7.43 2.95 5.84
C VAL A 232 7.74 1.79 4.90
N ASN A 233 9.01 1.59 4.58
CA ASN A 233 9.48 0.54 3.67
C ASN A 233 9.57 -0.87 4.28
N ALA A 234 9.32 -1.05 5.58
CA ALA A 234 9.55 -2.34 6.27
C ALA A 234 8.77 -3.55 5.68
N GLU A 235 7.63 -3.29 5.01
CA GLU A 235 6.80 -4.30 4.33
C GLU A 235 6.72 -4.07 2.81
N THR A 236 7.51 -3.13 2.26
CA THR A 236 7.44 -2.73 0.84
C THR A 236 8.34 -3.60 -0.04
N PRO A 237 7.87 -4.08 -1.23
CA PRO A 237 8.72 -4.74 -2.21
C PRO A 237 9.84 -3.83 -2.74
N MET A 238 11.09 -4.33 -2.70
CA MET A 238 12.29 -3.58 -3.11
C MET A 238 12.95 -4.22 -4.33
N ILE A 239 13.52 -3.38 -5.20
CA ILE A 239 14.45 -3.80 -6.26
C ILE A 239 15.90 -3.56 -5.79
N ARG A 240 16.88 -4.20 -6.44
CA ARG A 240 18.31 -3.89 -6.21
C ARG A 240 18.66 -2.54 -6.83
N ALA A 241 19.64 -1.85 -6.27
CA ALA A 241 20.21 -0.66 -6.90
C ALA A 241 20.93 -1.03 -8.21
N SER A 242 20.94 -0.10 -9.18
CA SER A 242 21.58 -0.30 -10.48
C SER A 242 23.12 -0.30 -10.42
N ARG A 243 23.72 0.15 -9.31
CA ARG A 243 25.15 -0.02 -8.99
C ARG A 243 25.31 -0.45 -7.53
N GLY A 244 26.26 -1.36 -7.27
CA GLY A 244 26.53 -1.91 -5.93
C GLY A 244 25.54 -3.01 -5.50
N ASP A 245 25.71 -3.53 -4.28
CA ASP A 245 24.92 -4.66 -3.77
C ASP A 245 23.63 -4.25 -3.02
N GLY A 246 23.35 -2.95 -2.88
CA GLY A 246 22.25 -2.42 -2.09
C GLY A 246 20.84 -2.60 -2.68
N VAL A 247 19.85 -2.15 -1.92
CA VAL A 247 18.47 -1.94 -2.41
C VAL A 247 18.35 -0.54 -3.03
N ASN A 248 17.51 -0.39 -4.05
CA ASN A 248 17.16 0.92 -4.58
C ASN A 248 16.20 1.60 -3.59
N SER A 249 16.58 2.77 -3.07
CA SER A 249 15.86 3.44 -1.99
C SER A 249 14.66 4.28 -2.46
N HIS A 250 14.48 4.49 -3.77
CA HIS A 250 13.45 5.31 -4.40
C HIS A 250 12.07 4.64 -4.49
N THR A 251 11.72 3.80 -3.52
CA THR A 251 10.44 3.07 -3.45
C THR A 251 9.21 3.99 -3.49
N PHE A 252 9.38 5.27 -3.17
CA PHE A 252 8.32 6.27 -3.18
C PHE A 252 7.89 6.67 -4.59
N ILE A 253 8.75 6.56 -5.61
CA ILE A 253 8.40 6.84 -7.02
C ILE A 253 7.71 5.60 -7.63
N SER A 254 6.54 5.24 -7.08
CA SER A 254 5.71 4.11 -7.52
C SER A 254 4.31 4.23 -6.92
N PHE A 255 3.26 4.03 -7.72
CA PHE A 255 1.88 4.10 -7.21
C PHE A 255 1.58 2.94 -6.24
N SER A 256 2.06 1.74 -6.54
CA SER A 256 1.81 0.52 -5.75
C SER A 256 2.51 0.56 -4.40
N ASN A 257 3.75 1.05 -4.36
CA ASN A 257 4.50 1.23 -3.13
C ASN A 257 3.99 2.43 -2.33
N ALA A 258 3.67 3.56 -2.97
CA ALA A 258 3.01 4.69 -2.30
C ALA A 258 1.68 4.30 -1.64
N ILE A 259 0.86 3.46 -2.29
CA ILE A 259 -0.37 2.92 -1.68
C ILE A 259 -0.05 2.06 -0.45
N GLN A 260 0.94 1.16 -0.53
CA GLN A 260 1.33 0.31 0.60
C GLN A 260 1.88 1.13 1.78
N GLN A 261 2.76 2.10 1.50
CA GLN A 261 3.36 3.00 2.48
C GLN A 261 2.33 3.96 3.09
N THR A 262 1.35 4.45 2.31
CA THR A 262 0.17 5.19 2.82
C THR A 262 -0.57 4.36 3.87
N TYR A 263 -0.84 3.07 3.59
CA TYR A 263 -1.48 2.21 4.58
C TYR A 263 -0.55 1.85 5.76
N ALA A 264 0.77 1.83 5.59
CA ALA A 264 1.71 1.65 6.71
C ALA A 264 1.66 2.86 7.67
N ILE A 265 1.60 4.08 7.13
CA ILE A 265 1.38 5.33 7.88
C ILE A 265 0.02 5.28 8.59
N GLN A 266 -1.06 4.95 7.88
CA GLN A 266 -2.40 4.81 8.48
C GLN A 266 -2.42 3.78 9.63
N ARG A 267 -1.84 2.59 9.43
CA ARG A 267 -1.76 1.54 10.48
C ARG A 267 -0.96 2.02 11.70
N ALA A 268 0.07 2.84 11.50
CA ALA A 268 0.86 3.40 12.60
C ALA A 268 0.09 4.48 13.38
N LEU A 269 -0.51 5.45 12.68
CA LEU A 269 -1.28 6.52 13.32
C LEU A 269 -2.52 5.98 14.04
N ALA A 270 -3.21 4.99 13.46
CA ALA A 270 -4.35 4.31 14.09
C ALA A 270 -3.98 3.57 15.39
N ARG A 271 -2.74 3.10 15.56
CA ARG A 271 -2.27 2.53 16.84
C ARG A 271 -1.99 3.60 17.90
N LEU A 272 -1.55 4.79 17.49
CA LEU A 272 -1.26 5.92 18.38
C LEU A 272 -2.52 6.71 18.77
N ARG A 273 -3.56 6.68 17.92
CA ARG A 273 -4.85 7.35 18.10
C ARG A 273 -6.02 6.40 17.75
N PRO A 274 -6.30 5.37 18.57
CA PRO A 274 -7.32 4.35 18.25
C PRO A 274 -8.73 4.90 18.01
N GLN A 275 -9.08 6.04 18.63
CA GLN A 275 -10.37 6.69 18.43
C GLN A 275 -10.55 7.30 17.03
N ASP A 276 -9.45 7.62 16.33
CA ASP A 276 -9.47 8.18 14.97
C ASP A 276 -9.33 7.10 13.88
N ALA A 277 -9.07 5.85 14.27
CA ALA A 277 -8.66 4.77 13.37
C ALA A 277 -9.61 4.55 12.17
N SER A 278 -10.91 4.71 12.37
CA SER A 278 -11.92 4.60 11.30
C SER A 278 -11.81 5.73 10.27
N ALA A 279 -11.58 6.98 10.71
CA ALA A 279 -11.42 8.13 9.82
C ALA A 279 -10.07 8.06 9.08
N LEU A 280 -8.98 7.72 9.79
CA LEU A 280 -7.67 7.48 9.18
C LEU A 280 -7.73 6.38 8.10
N GLN A 281 -8.50 5.31 8.35
CA GLN A 281 -8.74 4.22 7.37
C GLN A 281 -9.53 4.70 6.14
N GLN A 282 -10.56 5.53 6.33
CA GLN A 282 -11.36 6.09 5.24
C GLN A 282 -10.53 7.05 4.37
N ASN A 283 -9.81 7.97 5.00
CA ASN A 283 -8.89 8.90 4.35
C ASN A 283 -7.83 8.17 3.50
N ALA A 284 -7.16 7.18 4.08
CA ALA A 284 -6.18 6.35 3.36
C ALA A 284 -6.80 5.56 2.20
N ALA A 285 -8.03 5.06 2.38
CA ALA A 285 -8.76 4.34 1.33
C ALA A 285 -9.18 5.25 0.17
N GLU A 286 -9.58 6.49 0.45
CA GLU A 286 -9.82 7.49 -0.60
C GLU A 286 -8.53 7.84 -1.34
N TYR A 287 -7.45 8.16 -0.63
CA TYR A 287 -6.20 8.54 -1.27
C TYR A 287 -5.65 7.42 -2.16
N ALA A 288 -5.64 6.18 -1.64
CA ALA A 288 -5.26 5.00 -2.40
C ALA A 288 -6.20 4.74 -3.60
N ARG A 289 -7.47 5.14 -3.56
CA ARG A 289 -8.38 5.12 -4.71
C ARG A 289 -7.97 6.16 -5.76
N ARG A 290 -7.60 7.39 -5.39
CA ARG A 290 -7.11 8.41 -6.34
C ARG A 290 -5.85 7.93 -7.06
N LEU A 291 -4.86 7.43 -6.32
CA LEU A 291 -3.63 6.85 -6.89
C LEU A 291 -3.89 5.66 -7.83
N ARG A 292 -4.84 4.76 -7.48
CA ARG A 292 -5.25 3.66 -8.37
C ARG A 292 -5.89 4.15 -9.66
N THR A 293 -6.71 5.21 -9.62
CA THR A 293 -7.31 5.79 -10.84
C THR A 293 -6.25 6.38 -11.76
N ILE A 294 -5.27 7.11 -11.23
CA ILE A 294 -4.15 7.65 -12.01
C ILE A 294 -3.34 6.49 -12.63
N LYS A 295 -2.95 5.49 -11.84
CA LYS A 295 -2.22 4.31 -12.34
C LYS A 295 -3.00 3.56 -13.42
N ALA A 296 -4.29 3.30 -13.21
CA ALA A 296 -5.11 2.55 -14.16
C ALA A 296 -5.22 3.26 -15.52
N LYS A 297 -5.42 4.58 -15.51
CA LYS A 297 -5.39 5.40 -16.73
C LYS A 297 -4.02 5.35 -17.42
N ALA A 298 -2.93 5.52 -16.65
CA ALA A 298 -1.57 5.45 -17.17
C ALA A 298 -1.29 4.08 -17.82
N ALA A 299 -1.67 2.99 -17.16
CA ALA A 299 -1.49 1.62 -17.67
C ALA A 299 -2.30 1.37 -18.94
N SER A 300 -3.54 1.89 -19.06
CA SER A 300 -4.33 1.73 -20.28
C SER A 300 -3.76 2.48 -21.49
N GLN A 301 -2.94 3.51 -21.28
CA GLN A 301 -2.29 4.26 -22.36
C GLN A 301 -0.87 3.76 -22.66
N LEU A 302 -0.14 3.29 -21.64
CA LEU A 302 1.19 2.70 -21.79
C LEU A 302 1.14 1.24 -22.30
N ALA A 303 -0.04 0.62 -22.38
CA ALA A 303 -0.22 -0.66 -23.06
C ALA A 303 0.12 -0.60 -24.56
N ASP A 304 -0.06 0.56 -25.19
CA ASP A 304 0.25 0.83 -26.59
C ASP A 304 1.70 1.35 -26.78
N ALA A 305 2.58 1.21 -25.79
CA ALA A 305 3.95 1.72 -25.85
C ALA A 305 4.83 1.01 -26.90
N ALA A 306 5.14 1.71 -28.00
CA ALA A 306 6.11 1.29 -29.00
C ALA A 306 7.56 1.21 -28.47
N ILE A 307 7.88 1.92 -27.38
CA ILE A 307 9.21 1.94 -26.77
C ILE A 307 9.14 1.37 -25.35
N THR A 308 9.71 0.17 -25.16
CA THR A 308 9.70 -0.56 -23.87
C THR A 308 11.04 -0.56 -23.13
N ARG A 309 12.14 -0.15 -23.78
CA ARG A 309 13.50 -0.05 -23.20
C ARG A 309 13.95 1.41 -23.17
N VAL A 310 14.34 1.89 -21.99
CA VAL A 310 14.76 3.29 -21.75
C VAL A 310 16.03 3.36 -20.92
N VAL A 311 16.69 4.51 -20.91
CA VAL A 311 17.76 4.84 -19.95
C VAL A 311 17.29 5.97 -19.05
N THR A 312 17.66 5.92 -17.77
CA THR A 312 17.41 7.01 -16.82
C THR A 312 18.72 7.72 -16.47
N VAL A 313 18.67 9.02 -16.22
CA VAL A 313 19.85 9.77 -15.78
C VAL A 313 20.25 9.34 -14.36
N HIS A 314 19.28 9.23 -13.46
CA HIS A 314 19.44 8.77 -12.08
C HIS A 314 18.65 7.46 -11.82
N ASP A 315 19.04 6.68 -10.81
CA ASP A 315 18.41 5.40 -10.41
C ASP A 315 17.08 5.60 -9.64
N GLY A 316 16.36 6.70 -9.88
CA GLY A 316 15.10 7.05 -9.21
C GLY A 316 13.90 6.22 -9.68
N TYR A 317 13.86 5.88 -10.96
CA TYR A 317 12.58 5.58 -11.65
C TYR A 317 12.32 4.09 -11.92
N GLY A 318 13.20 3.19 -11.47
CA GLY A 318 13.07 1.75 -11.71
C GLY A 318 11.73 1.18 -11.23
N TYR A 319 11.26 1.58 -10.04
CA TYR A 319 9.96 1.18 -9.51
C TYR A 319 8.78 1.67 -10.37
N LEU A 320 8.81 2.93 -10.83
CA LEU A 320 7.76 3.50 -11.68
C LEU A 320 7.69 2.82 -13.05
N LEU A 321 8.84 2.57 -13.67
CA LEU A 321 8.93 1.95 -15.00
C LEU A 321 8.49 0.48 -14.96
N GLN A 322 8.90 -0.27 -13.93
CA GLN A 322 8.50 -1.67 -13.73
C GLN A 322 6.98 -1.82 -13.59
N GLU A 323 6.26 -0.83 -13.02
CA GLU A 323 4.81 -0.88 -12.87
C GLU A 323 4.01 -0.92 -14.18
N PHE A 324 4.64 -0.53 -15.28
CA PHE A 324 4.07 -0.52 -16.63
C PHE A 324 4.80 -1.47 -17.59
N GLY A 325 5.65 -2.37 -17.06
CA GLY A 325 6.39 -3.37 -17.85
C GLY A 325 7.58 -2.80 -18.64
N LEU A 326 8.07 -1.61 -18.28
CA LEU A 326 9.16 -0.93 -18.96
C LEU A 326 10.52 -1.30 -18.35
N GLU A 327 11.53 -1.50 -19.20
CA GLU A 327 12.88 -1.92 -18.82
C GLU A 327 13.84 -0.72 -18.76
N VAL A 328 14.55 -0.57 -17.64
CA VAL A 328 15.71 0.33 -17.52
C VAL A 328 16.94 -0.40 -18.06
N ALA A 329 17.37 -0.04 -19.27
CA ALA A 329 18.55 -0.60 -19.93
C ALA A 329 19.88 -0.06 -19.36
N GLY A 330 19.84 0.97 -18.52
CA GLY A 330 21.00 1.51 -17.81
C GLY A 330 20.73 2.85 -17.12
N VAL A 331 21.67 3.27 -16.27
CA VAL A 331 21.61 4.52 -15.49
C VAL A 331 22.90 5.34 -15.67
N VAL A 332 22.76 6.65 -15.92
CA VAL A 332 23.89 7.55 -16.20
C VAL A 332 24.74 7.84 -14.96
N GLN A 333 24.13 8.35 -13.90
CA GLN A 333 24.80 8.71 -12.65
C GLN A 333 24.93 7.51 -11.70
N PRO A 334 26.00 7.42 -10.89
CA PRO A 334 26.09 6.45 -9.80
C PRO A 334 25.20 6.78 -8.61
N SER A 335 24.84 8.05 -8.40
CA SER A 335 24.00 8.56 -7.30
C SER A 335 23.43 9.93 -7.69
N HIS A 336 22.38 10.39 -6.98
CA HIS A 336 21.86 11.76 -7.09
C HIS A 336 22.95 12.82 -6.84
N GLY A 337 22.71 14.04 -7.31
CA GLY A 337 23.62 15.19 -7.14
C GLY A 337 24.97 15.14 -7.86
N LEU A 338 25.47 13.95 -8.22
CA LEU A 338 26.81 13.76 -8.77
C LEU A 338 26.85 14.00 -10.29
N THR A 339 27.44 15.12 -10.70
CA THR A 339 27.80 15.39 -12.10
C THR A 339 28.70 14.28 -12.66
N PRO A 340 28.30 13.55 -13.72
CA PRO A 340 29.10 12.45 -14.26
C PRO A 340 30.39 12.94 -14.91
N SER A 341 31.44 12.13 -14.85
CA SER A 341 32.71 12.45 -15.50
C SER A 341 32.61 12.41 -17.02
N ALA A 342 33.51 13.10 -17.74
CA ALA A 342 33.57 13.06 -19.19
C ALA A 342 33.81 11.65 -19.76
N ALA A 343 34.43 10.75 -18.97
CA ALA A 343 34.57 9.34 -19.32
C ALA A 343 33.23 8.61 -19.23
N GLU A 344 32.50 8.74 -18.12
CA GLU A 344 31.17 8.13 -17.95
C GLU A 344 30.15 8.65 -18.97
N LEU A 345 30.20 9.95 -19.31
CA LEU A 345 29.33 10.55 -20.31
C LEU A 345 29.58 9.98 -21.71
N ARG A 346 30.85 9.82 -22.10
CA ARG A 346 31.24 9.14 -23.36
C ARG A 346 30.78 7.67 -23.36
N ASP A 347 31.00 6.97 -22.25
CA ASP A 347 30.66 5.54 -22.15
C ASP A 347 29.13 5.33 -22.12
N MET A 348 28.37 6.32 -21.65
CA MET A 348 26.93 6.41 -21.79
C MET A 348 26.48 6.68 -23.24
N VAL A 349 27.10 7.62 -23.96
CA VAL A 349 26.84 7.80 -25.41
C VAL A 349 27.09 6.48 -26.18
N ALA A 350 28.12 5.73 -25.80
CA ALA A 350 28.41 4.41 -26.36
C ALA A 350 27.39 3.33 -25.94
N LEU A 351 26.81 3.39 -24.72
CA LEU A 351 25.69 2.56 -24.29
C LEU A 351 24.46 2.83 -25.15
N LEU A 352 24.01 4.09 -25.21
CA LEU A 352 22.80 4.51 -25.94
C LEU A 352 22.85 4.09 -27.41
N LYS A 353 23.98 4.35 -28.10
CA LYS A 353 24.19 3.95 -29.50
C LYS A 353 24.18 2.43 -29.70
N ARG A 354 24.81 1.66 -28.80
CA ARG A 354 24.93 0.20 -28.93
C ARG A 354 23.60 -0.51 -28.67
N GLU A 355 22.91 -0.11 -27.60
CA GLU A 355 21.62 -0.68 -27.19
C GLU A 355 20.43 -0.10 -27.98
N LYS A 356 20.69 0.86 -28.88
CA LYS A 356 19.72 1.57 -29.73
C LYS A 356 18.59 2.25 -28.95
N ILE A 357 18.92 2.78 -27.77
CA ILE A 357 17.98 3.52 -26.92
C ILE A 357 17.72 4.88 -27.55
N THR A 358 16.46 5.22 -27.78
CA THR A 358 16.01 6.49 -28.38
C THR A 358 15.47 7.48 -27.34
N VAL A 359 15.12 7.01 -26.14
CA VAL A 359 14.47 7.79 -25.07
C VAL A 359 15.30 7.73 -23.80
N VAL A 360 15.61 8.90 -23.25
CA VAL A 360 16.26 9.08 -21.95
C VAL A 360 15.37 9.90 -21.02
N PHE A 361 15.16 9.43 -19.80
CA PHE A 361 14.46 10.16 -18.74
C PHE A 361 15.43 10.85 -17.78
N SER A 362 15.23 12.14 -17.51
CA SER A 362 16.05 12.96 -16.60
C SER A 362 15.22 13.60 -15.50
N GLU A 363 15.82 13.78 -14.34
CA GLU A 363 15.33 14.66 -13.26
C GLU A 363 15.48 16.15 -13.63
N GLU A 364 14.71 17.02 -12.97
CA GLU A 364 14.65 18.47 -13.24
C GLU A 364 15.93 19.22 -12.87
N THR A 365 16.72 18.66 -11.97
CA THR A 365 17.94 19.26 -11.39
C THR A 365 19.20 18.98 -12.20
N PHE A 366 19.16 18.06 -13.16
CA PHE A 366 20.35 17.62 -13.88
C PHE A 366 20.83 18.68 -14.91
N PRO A 367 22.15 18.94 -15.05
CA PRO A 367 22.64 20.05 -15.87
C PRO A 367 22.29 19.94 -17.37
N GLU A 368 21.53 20.91 -17.87
CA GLU A 368 21.15 21.05 -19.29
C GLU A 368 22.34 20.94 -20.29
N PRO A 369 23.54 21.48 -20.03
CA PRO A 369 24.69 21.28 -20.93
C PRO A 369 25.06 19.81 -21.14
N LEU A 370 24.83 18.93 -20.15
CA LEU A 370 25.07 17.50 -20.27
C LEU A 370 23.93 16.77 -20.98
N LEU A 371 22.67 17.21 -20.77
CA LEU A 371 21.53 16.73 -21.56
C LEU A 371 21.70 17.07 -23.04
N LYS A 372 22.23 18.25 -23.35
CA LYS A 372 22.58 18.64 -24.72
C LYS A 372 23.61 17.69 -25.33
N VAL A 373 24.67 17.32 -24.61
CA VAL A 373 25.64 16.31 -25.09
C VAL A 373 24.96 14.97 -25.37
N LEU A 374 24.06 14.50 -24.50
CA LEU A 374 23.31 13.25 -24.78
C LEU A 374 22.48 13.35 -26.07
N ARG A 375 21.75 14.45 -26.28
CA ARG A 375 20.96 14.68 -27.51
C ARG A 375 21.85 14.71 -28.75
N ASP A 376 22.85 15.58 -28.75
CA ASP A 376 23.73 15.84 -29.89
C ASP A 376 24.58 14.61 -30.25
N GLU A 377 25.23 13.99 -29.27
CA GLU A 377 26.18 12.91 -29.50
C GLU A 377 25.51 11.55 -29.62
N ALA A 378 24.47 11.24 -28.84
CA ALA A 378 23.80 9.93 -28.90
C ALA A 378 22.59 9.90 -29.84
N GLY A 379 22.02 11.05 -30.24
CA GLY A 379 20.83 11.13 -31.10
C GLY A 379 19.53 10.76 -30.37
N VAL A 380 19.48 10.97 -29.05
CA VAL A 380 18.34 10.56 -28.20
C VAL A 380 17.43 11.73 -27.82
N THR A 381 16.14 11.45 -27.67
CA THR A 381 15.19 12.40 -27.10
C THR A 381 15.23 12.32 -25.58
N VAL A 382 15.52 13.45 -24.93
CA VAL A 382 15.50 13.57 -23.46
C VAL A 382 14.14 14.10 -23.01
N TYR A 383 13.52 13.41 -22.05
CA TYR A 383 12.28 13.82 -21.39
C TYR A 383 12.51 14.07 -19.90
N ILE A 384 11.94 15.14 -19.36
CA ILE A 384 12.04 15.46 -17.93
C ILE A 384 10.91 14.79 -17.14
N ILE A 385 11.27 14.07 -16.08
CA ILE A 385 10.37 13.33 -15.19
C ILE A 385 10.70 13.68 -13.73
N SER A 386 9.68 14.01 -12.93
CA SER A 386 9.88 14.57 -11.60
C SER A 386 10.34 13.53 -10.58
N HIS A 387 11.36 13.89 -9.80
CA HIS A 387 11.76 13.15 -8.60
C HIS A 387 10.83 13.38 -7.39
N ILE A 388 9.92 14.38 -7.47
CA ILE A 388 8.99 14.79 -6.40
C ILE A 388 9.74 15.32 -5.15
N ALA A 389 10.90 15.96 -5.36
CA ALA A 389 11.87 16.30 -4.31
C ALA A 389 12.15 17.80 -4.13
N SER A 390 11.47 18.68 -4.87
CA SER A 390 11.72 20.12 -4.93
C SER A 390 10.45 20.96 -4.69
N GLY A 391 10.60 22.20 -4.24
CA GLY A 391 9.50 23.13 -4.01
C GLY A 391 8.65 22.82 -2.75
N PRO A 392 7.46 23.44 -2.63
CA PRO A 392 6.69 23.42 -1.39
C PRO A 392 6.08 22.05 -1.06
N PHE A 393 6.07 21.73 0.23
CA PHE A 393 5.39 20.55 0.78
C PHE A 393 3.86 20.76 0.79
N THR A 394 3.15 20.09 -0.12
CA THR A 394 1.68 20.14 -0.21
C THR A 394 1.05 18.74 -0.19
N ALA A 395 -0.24 18.67 0.15
CA ALA A 395 -0.98 17.39 0.20
C ALA A 395 -1.15 16.76 -1.19
N ASP A 396 -1.29 17.57 -2.24
CA ASP A 396 -1.53 17.16 -3.63
C ASP A 396 -0.22 16.88 -4.42
N LYS A 397 0.94 17.36 -3.95
CA LYS A 397 2.22 17.31 -4.68
C LYS A 397 2.51 15.95 -5.30
N PHE A 398 2.44 14.87 -4.51
CA PHE A 398 2.70 13.52 -5.01
C PHE A 398 1.71 13.06 -6.10
N GLU A 399 0.39 13.29 -5.93
CA GLU A 399 -0.58 12.79 -6.92
C GLU A 399 -0.56 13.62 -8.22
N ARG A 400 -0.27 14.93 -8.10
CA ARG A 400 -0.03 15.83 -9.23
C ARG A 400 1.19 15.42 -10.04
N GLU A 401 2.36 15.32 -9.41
CA GLU A 401 3.62 15.08 -10.10
C GLU A 401 3.75 13.62 -10.58
N MET A 402 3.13 12.63 -9.90
CA MET A 402 2.99 11.28 -10.45
C MET A 402 2.07 11.23 -11.69
N GLN A 403 1.04 12.09 -11.77
CA GLN A 403 0.21 12.22 -12.97
C GLN A 403 0.98 12.90 -14.12
N GLU A 404 1.80 13.90 -13.82
CA GLU A 404 2.70 14.55 -14.79
C GLU A 404 3.75 13.57 -15.31
N ASN A 405 4.37 12.78 -14.42
CA ASN A 405 5.30 11.71 -14.76
C ASN A 405 4.69 10.67 -15.69
N ALA A 406 3.52 10.13 -15.35
CA ALA A 406 2.78 9.22 -16.22
C ALA A 406 2.43 9.86 -17.57
N GLY A 407 2.03 11.13 -17.58
CA GLY A 407 1.79 11.90 -18.80
C GLY A 407 3.04 12.05 -19.67
N THR A 408 4.21 12.29 -19.06
CA THR A 408 5.50 12.35 -19.77
C THR A 408 5.86 10.98 -20.36
N MET A 409 5.70 9.90 -19.60
CA MET A 409 5.96 8.54 -20.09
C MET A 409 5.09 8.21 -21.31
N ILE A 410 3.79 8.57 -21.29
CA ILE A 410 2.89 8.39 -22.43
C ILE A 410 3.40 9.17 -23.66
N ARG A 411 3.76 10.46 -23.50
CA ARG A 411 4.32 11.31 -24.58
C ARG A 411 5.72 10.89 -25.07
N ALA A 412 6.39 10.00 -24.35
CA ALA A 412 7.72 9.52 -24.70
C ALA A 412 7.72 8.15 -25.38
N LEU A 413 6.73 7.30 -25.07
CA LEU A 413 6.81 5.86 -25.36
C LEU A 413 5.70 5.33 -26.28
N VAL A 414 4.59 6.06 -26.45
CA VAL A 414 3.40 5.59 -27.21
C VAL A 414 3.40 6.03 -28.68
N ASN A 415 3.82 7.27 -28.96
CA ASN A 415 4.00 7.92 -30.29
C ASN A 415 3.35 7.26 -31.52
#